data_AF-A0A971WKM3-F1
#
_entry.id   AF-A0A971WKM3-F1
#
_cell.length_a   1.000
_cell.length_b   1.000
_cell.length_c   1.000
_cell.angle_alpha   90.00
_cell.angle_beta   90.00
_cell.angle_gamma   90.00
#
_symmetry.space_group_name_H-M   'P 1'
#
loop_
_entity.id
_entity.type
_entity.pdbx_description
1 polymer ?
#
loop_
_entity_poly.entity_id
_entity_poly.type
_entity_poly.pdbx_seq_one_letter_code
_entity_poly.pdbx_strand_id
1 'polypeptide(L)'
;MKKLVIAVSLCFFSAVLVFAEPWFGDVDNQQKIYRIDCDEYQQISVLYRLCGLAMPSSSGPWTNGELILMLNQIDFAKLSGDALVIYGNLKADLQSEGTDCPAFQSTMTVGLQGYFHTDTDYFTTREKWISGFNEQLPAIAFDFESWLGNGLYLYTRFPIQLNDIIYASKFGSTNFISNIPMVPPSTMKDIDFNFPYRSFISFGGDWWNVEVGRERLSWGLGETGNLIIGDHVEYHNMAKATAYSRNFKYTFFASFFPHPQNYYKYVDKDPASNGYMVNGVGAGQSDYLNGISMFLGHRFEWRMFSGKLGLVITEGIMYMSKDNKIDLISLNPAMFWHNNYT
;
A
#
# COMPACT_ATOMS: atom_id res chain seq x y z
N MET A 1 14.16 -26.62 5.49
CA MET A 1 13.03 -25.66 5.39
C MET A 1 13.32 -24.49 4.45
N LYS A 2 14.41 -23.70 4.60
CA LYS A 2 14.72 -22.56 3.71
C LYS A 2 14.75 -22.89 2.20
N LYS A 3 15.39 -24.01 1.82
CA LYS A 3 15.43 -24.48 0.42
C LYS A 3 14.07 -24.92 -0.13
N LEU A 4 13.19 -25.42 0.74
CA LEU A 4 11.86 -25.92 0.35
C LEU A 4 10.90 -24.74 0.13
N VAL A 5 10.95 -23.70 0.97
CA VAL A 5 10.15 -22.49 0.81
C VAL A 5 10.58 -21.72 -0.44
N ILE A 6 11.88 -21.55 -0.67
CA ILE A 6 12.40 -20.92 -1.89
C ILE A 6 12.00 -21.71 -3.13
N ALA A 7 12.09 -23.05 -3.10
CA ALA A 7 11.66 -23.90 -4.19
C ALA A 7 10.14 -23.83 -4.44
N VAL A 8 9.31 -23.78 -3.39
CA VAL A 8 7.85 -23.64 -3.52
C VAL A 8 7.47 -22.26 -4.07
N SER A 9 8.11 -21.18 -3.61
CA SER A 9 7.90 -19.83 -4.15
C SER A 9 8.33 -19.72 -5.61
N LEU A 10 9.48 -20.30 -5.98
CA LEU A 10 9.94 -20.36 -7.37
C LEU A 10 9.00 -21.23 -8.22
N CYS A 11 8.53 -22.37 -7.70
CA CYS A 11 7.59 -23.24 -8.40
C CYS A 11 6.23 -22.57 -8.62
N PHE A 12 5.74 -21.80 -7.65
CA PHE A 12 4.49 -21.03 -7.78
C PHE A 12 4.63 -19.93 -8.82
N PHE A 13 5.75 -19.20 -8.83
CA PHE A 13 6.06 -18.21 -9.88
C PHE A 13 6.17 -18.84 -11.26
N SER A 14 6.84 -19.99 -11.38
CA SER A 14 6.94 -20.70 -12.66
C SER A 14 5.61 -21.32 -13.10
N ALA A 15 4.72 -21.69 -12.18
CA ALA A 15 3.38 -22.20 -12.53
C ALA A 15 2.50 -21.07 -13.10
N VAL A 16 2.54 -19.87 -12.51
CA VAL A 16 1.84 -18.69 -13.06
C VAL A 16 2.36 -18.35 -14.46
N LEU A 17 3.68 -18.48 -14.71
CA LEU A 17 4.28 -18.25 -16.02
C LEU A 17 3.90 -19.30 -17.08
N VAL A 18 3.56 -20.53 -16.69
CA VAL A 18 3.23 -21.64 -17.61
C VAL A 18 1.73 -21.69 -17.97
N PHE A 19 0.85 -21.13 -17.14
CA PHE A 19 -0.61 -21.11 -17.40
C PHE A 19 -1.11 -19.80 -18.04
N ALA A 20 -0.21 -18.87 -18.36
CA ALA A 20 -0.52 -17.60 -19.03
C ALA A 20 -0.65 -17.73 -20.57
N GLU A 21 -1.15 -18.87 -21.08
CA GLU A 21 -1.49 -19.01 -22.50
C GLU A 21 -2.85 -18.34 -22.84
N PRO A 22 -3.03 -17.82 -24.07
CA PRO A 22 -4.03 -16.82 -24.42
C PRO A 22 -5.42 -17.42 -24.70
N TRP A 23 -5.96 -18.20 -23.75
CA TRP A 23 -7.31 -18.79 -23.87
C TRP A 23 -8.43 -17.83 -23.46
N PHE A 24 -8.08 -16.62 -23.01
CA PHE A 24 -9.03 -15.58 -22.60
C PHE A 24 -8.97 -14.46 -23.64
N GLY A 25 -10.02 -14.33 -24.46
CA GLY A 25 -10.18 -13.20 -25.40
C GLY A 25 -10.27 -11.86 -24.67
N ASP A 26 -10.28 -10.73 -25.40
CA ASP A 26 -10.30 -9.33 -24.91
C ASP A 26 -10.52 -9.19 -23.40
N VAL A 27 -9.41 -9.10 -22.66
CA VAL A 27 -9.43 -9.17 -21.20
C VAL A 27 -9.36 -7.75 -20.64
N ASP A 28 -10.51 -7.11 -20.43
CA ASP A 28 -10.56 -5.87 -19.64
C ASP A 28 -10.40 -6.19 -18.14
N ASN A 29 -9.15 -6.36 -17.68
CA ASN A 29 -8.86 -6.62 -16.27
C ASN A 29 -8.83 -5.32 -15.47
N GLN A 30 -9.92 -5.08 -14.75
CA GLN A 30 -10.08 -3.88 -13.92
C GLN A 30 -9.51 -4.01 -12.50
N GLN A 31 -8.80 -5.11 -12.19
CA GLN A 31 -8.30 -5.42 -10.84
C GLN A 31 -6.91 -4.85 -10.54
N LYS A 32 -6.25 -4.23 -11.51
CA LYS A 32 -4.99 -3.52 -11.29
C LYS A 32 -5.14 -2.49 -10.18
N ILE A 33 -4.19 -2.45 -9.26
CA ILE A 33 -4.18 -1.49 -8.14
C ILE A 33 -3.21 -0.35 -8.44
N TYR A 34 -3.76 0.86 -8.49
CA TYR A 34 -3.04 2.12 -8.56
C TYR A 34 -2.72 2.59 -7.14
N ARG A 35 -1.45 2.98 -6.92
CA ARG A 35 -0.99 3.46 -5.63
C ARG A 35 -1.69 4.77 -5.23
N ILE A 36 -1.59 5.09 -3.95
CA ILE A 36 -2.13 6.31 -3.36
C ILE A 36 -1.52 7.61 -3.94
N ASP A 37 -0.34 7.52 -4.54
CA ASP A 37 0.45 8.60 -5.13
C ASP A 37 0.39 8.62 -6.67
N CYS A 38 -0.56 7.92 -7.29
CA CYS A 38 -0.66 7.82 -8.74
C CYS A 38 -1.20 9.12 -9.40
N ASP A 39 -0.67 9.45 -10.57
CA ASP A 39 -1.06 10.66 -11.31
C ASP A 39 -2.52 10.59 -11.79
N GLU A 40 -3.01 9.39 -12.10
CA GLU A 40 -4.37 9.17 -12.60
C GLU A 40 -5.41 9.66 -11.61
N TYR A 41 -5.26 9.29 -10.32
CA TYR A 41 -6.15 9.74 -9.26
C TYR A 41 -6.04 11.26 -9.03
N GLN A 42 -4.83 11.83 -9.12
CA GLN A 42 -4.63 13.27 -8.96
C GLN A 42 -5.29 14.07 -10.07
N GLN A 43 -5.16 13.63 -11.32
CA GLN A 43 -5.81 14.25 -12.47
C GLN A 43 -7.33 14.10 -12.42
N ILE A 44 -7.85 12.93 -12.04
CA ILE A 44 -9.29 12.75 -11.76
C ILE A 44 -9.74 13.75 -10.70
N SER A 45 -9.00 13.89 -9.61
CA SER A 45 -9.31 14.85 -8.54
C SER A 45 -9.35 16.30 -9.04
N VAL A 46 -8.44 16.69 -9.94
CA VAL A 46 -8.47 18.00 -10.61
C VAL A 46 -9.75 18.17 -11.43
N LEU A 47 -10.12 17.19 -12.26
CA LEU A 47 -11.33 17.26 -13.08
C LEU A 47 -12.60 17.35 -12.23
N TYR A 48 -12.67 16.62 -11.11
CA TYR A 48 -13.78 16.73 -10.16
C TYR A 48 -13.92 18.16 -9.62
N ARG A 49 -12.81 18.82 -9.26
CA ARG A 49 -12.82 20.22 -8.82
C ARG A 49 -13.29 21.16 -9.93
N LEU A 50 -12.81 20.98 -11.16
CA LEU A 50 -13.19 21.81 -12.31
C LEU A 50 -14.69 21.68 -12.65
N CYS A 51 -15.27 20.50 -12.48
CA CYS A 51 -16.72 20.27 -12.65
C CYS A 51 -17.55 20.64 -11.41
N GLY A 52 -16.92 21.14 -10.35
CA GLY A 52 -17.55 21.48 -9.07
C GLY A 52 -18.20 20.26 -8.39
N LEU A 53 -17.64 19.08 -8.56
CA LEU A 53 -18.04 17.87 -7.85
C LEU A 53 -17.27 17.81 -6.51
N ALA A 54 -17.83 17.15 -5.50
CA ALA A 54 -17.10 16.72 -4.31
C ALA A 54 -15.89 15.89 -4.72
N MET A 55 -14.84 15.79 -3.90
CA MET A 55 -13.64 15.00 -4.24
C MET A 55 -13.96 13.52 -4.48
N PRO A 56 -13.23 12.82 -5.38
CA PRO A 56 -13.39 11.37 -5.61
C PRO A 56 -13.16 10.54 -4.33
N SER A 57 -13.26 9.21 -4.41
CA SER A 57 -13.10 8.38 -3.22
C SER A 57 -11.74 8.60 -2.57
N SER A 58 -11.74 8.78 -1.26
CA SER A 58 -10.54 9.15 -0.48
C SER A 58 -9.97 7.98 0.32
N SER A 59 -10.30 6.75 -0.04
CA SER A 59 -9.70 5.53 0.51
C SER A 59 -8.89 4.80 -0.55
N GLY A 60 -7.67 5.29 -0.76
CA GLY A 60 -6.69 4.64 -1.61
C GLY A 60 -6.01 3.47 -0.90
N PRO A 61 -5.38 2.54 -1.65
CA PRO A 61 -5.19 2.56 -3.11
C PRO A 61 -6.45 2.11 -3.85
N TRP A 62 -6.53 2.40 -5.16
CA TRP A 62 -7.73 2.20 -5.97
C TRP A 62 -7.51 1.20 -7.09
N THR A 63 -8.55 0.41 -7.40
CA THR A 63 -8.55 -0.42 -8.60
C THR A 63 -8.70 0.41 -9.88
N ASN A 64 -8.25 -0.13 -11.01
CA ASN A 64 -8.52 0.43 -12.34
C ASN A 64 -10.05 0.65 -12.53
N GLY A 65 -10.87 -0.32 -12.16
CA GLY A 65 -12.34 -0.22 -12.23
C GLY A 65 -12.91 0.92 -11.38
N GLU A 66 -12.37 1.15 -10.19
CA GLU A 66 -12.73 2.32 -9.37
C GLU A 66 -12.36 3.64 -10.06
N LEU A 67 -11.15 3.75 -10.63
CA LEU A 67 -10.72 4.97 -11.33
C LEU A 67 -11.57 5.23 -12.57
N ILE A 68 -11.88 4.20 -13.37
CA ILE A 68 -12.81 4.30 -14.51
C ILE A 68 -14.19 4.77 -14.04
N LEU A 69 -14.71 4.21 -12.95
CA LEU A 69 -15.99 4.62 -12.39
C LEU A 69 -15.97 6.09 -11.94
N MET A 70 -14.87 6.56 -11.36
CA MET A 70 -14.71 7.97 -11.00
C MET A 70 -14.65 8.86 -12.25
N LEU A 71 -13.86 8.47 -13.25
CA LEU A 71 -13.76 9.22 -14.51
C LEU A 71 -15.12 9.34 -15.21
N ASN A 72 -15.93 8.27 -15.20
CA ASN A 72 -17.29 8.22 -15.77
C ASN A 72 -18.34 9.05 -15.00
N GLN A 73 -17.97 9.68 -13.88
CA GLN A 73 -18.82 10.65 -13.19
C GLN A 73 -18.64 12.07 -13.71
N ILE A 74 -17.55 12.34 -14.41
CA ILE A 74 -17.25 13.66 -14.95
C ILE A 74 -18.10 13.89 -16.18
N ASP A 75 -18.77 15.04 -16.21
CA ASP A 75 -19.62 15.46 -17.32
C ASP A 75 -18.75 16.06 -18.43
N PHE A 76 -18.48 15.26 -19.46
CA PHE A 76 -17.63 15.64 -20.59
C PHE A 76 -18.07 16.96 -21.25
N ALA A 77 -19.37 17.25 -21.28
CA ALA A 77 -19.90 18.47 -21.91
C ALA A 77 -19.52 19.76 -21.16
N LYS A 78 -19.07 19.64 -19.90
CA LYS A 78 -18.61 20.78 -19.08
C LYS A 78 -17.10 21.02 -19.17
N LEU A 79 -16.36 20.14 -19.82
CA LEU A 79 -14.91 20.26 -19.97
C LEU A 79 -14.57 21.15 -21.17
N SER A 80 -13.50 21.93 -21.04
CA SER A 80 -12.95 22.73 -22.13
C SER A 80 -11.43 22.87 -21.99
N GLY A 81 -10.75 23.18 -23.10
CA GLY A 81 -9.29 23.36 -23.14
C GLY A 81 -8.52 22.14 -22.62
N ASP A 82 -7.55 22.38 -21.74
CA ASP A 82 -6.67 21.35 -21.16
C ASP A 82 -7.43 20.25 -20.43
N ALA A 83 -8.60 20.56 -19.84
CA ALA A 83 -9.39 19.57 -19.12
C ALA A 83 -9.94 18.46 -20.05
N LEU A 84 -10.23 18.77 -21.31
CA LEU A 84 -10.62 17.78 -22.31
C LEU A 84 -9.45 16.87 -22.68
N VAL A 85 -8.24 17.44 -22.78
CA VAL A 85 -7.02 16.69 -23.09
C VAL A 85 -6.69 15.72 -21.94
N ILE A 86 -6.73 16.21 -20.69
CA ILE A 86 -6.53 15.39 -19.49
C ILE A 86 -7.55 14.24 -19.46
N TYR A 87 -8.83 14.54 -19.65
CA TYR A 87 -9.87 13.51 -19.67
C TYR A 87 -9.66 12.47 -20.78
N GLY A 88 -9.30 12.92 -21.98
CA GLY A 88 -9.04 12.04 -23.12
C GLY A 88 -7.86 11.10 -22.89
N ASN A 89 -6.75 11.63 -22.35
CA ASN A 89 -5.56 10.86 -22.02
C ASN A 89 -5.86 9.85 -20.92
N LEU A 90 -6.47 10.26 -19.80
CA LEU A 90 -6.87 9.35 -18.73
C LEU A 90 -7.77 8.23 -19.21
N LYS A 91 -8.72 8.56 -20.08
CA LYS A 91 -9.63 7.56 -20.65
C LYS A 91 -8.86 6.56 -21.51
N ALA A 92 -7.92 7.02 -22.34
CA ALA A 92 -7.08 6.15 -23.13
C ALA A 92 -6.19 5.27 -22.25
N ASP A 93 -5.50 5.87 -21.28
CA ASP A 93 -4.57 5.18 -20.38
C ASP A 93 -5.29 4.08 -19.59
N LEU A 94 -6.39 4.42 -18.92
CA LEU A 94 -7.16 3.46 -18.12
C LEU A 94 -7.85 2.36 -18.93
N GLN A 95 -8.19 2.60 -20.21
CA GLN A 95 -8.87 1.63 -21.09
C GLN A 95 -7.90 0.80 -21.95
N SER A 96 -6.67 1.27 -22.15
CA SER A 96 -5.67 0.60 -22.99
C SER A 96 -5.04 -0.64 -22.32
N GLU A 97 -5.18 -0.78 -21.01
CA GLU A 97 -4.44 -1.79 -20.23
C GLU A 97 -4.98 -3.23 -20.31
N GLY A 98 -5.98 -3.52 -21.15
CA GLY A 98 -6.61 -4.86 -21.23
C GLY A 98 -6.61 -5.56 -22.60
N THR A 99 -6.29 -4.88 -23.69
CA THR A 99 -6.61 -5.40 -25.04
C THR A 99 -5.45 -6.01 -25.82
N ASP A 100 -4.20 -5.55 -25.59
CA ASP A 100 -3.04 -5.98 -26.40
C ASP A 100 -1.82 -6.45 -25.60
N CYS A 101 -1.90 -6.54 -24.27
CA CYS A 101 -0.73 -6.85 -23.44
C CYS A 101 -0.58 -8.33 -23.10
N PRO A 102 0.67 -8.85 -23.07
CA PRO A 102 0.92 -10.21 -22.61
C PRO A 102 0.50 -10.34 -21.15
N ALA A 103 -0.10 -11.47 -20.76
CA ALA A 103 -0.58 -11.78 -19.40
C ALA A 103 0.49 -11.72 -18.28
N PHE A 104 1.71 -11.31 -18.64
CA PHE A 104 2.82 -11.00 -17.77
C PHE A 104 3.60 -9.82 -18.34
N GLN A 105 3.90 -8.84 -17.50
CA GLN A 105 4.78 -7.71 -17.79
C GLN A 105 5.90 -7.64 -16.77
N SER A 106 7.07 -7.20 -17.23
CA SER A 106 8.20 -6.89 -16.37
C SER A 106 8.79 -5.53 -16.72
N THR A 107 8.96 -4.69 -15.73
CA THR A 107 9.55 -3.35 -15.88
C THR A 107 10.78 -3.24 -15.02
N MET A 108 11.89 -2.75 -15.59
CA MET A 108 13.08 -2.40 -14.83
C MET A 108 13.17 -0.88 -14.71
N THR A 109 13.18 -0.38 -13.48
CA THR A 109 13.39 1.04 -13.19
C THR A 109 14.79 1.25 -12.63
N VAL A 110 15.53 2.22 -13.16
CA VAL A 110 16.83 2.66 -12.62
C VAL A 110 16.67 4.06 -12.05
N GLY A 111 16.81 4.20 -10.73
CA GLY A 111 16.72 5.48 -10.03
C GLY A 111 18.08 5.88 -9.49
N LEU A 112 18.78 6.80 -10.15
CA LEU A 112 20.06 7.30 -9.64
C LEU A 112 19.81 8.56 -8.80
N GLN A 113 20.15 8.51 -7.51
CA GLN A 113 20.02 9.63 -6.59
C GLN A 113 21.34 9.88 -5.87
N GLY A 114 21.78 11.14 -5.89
CA GLY A 114 22.95 11.62 -5.19
C GLY A 114 22.63 12.93 -4.49
N TYR A 115 23.16 13.09 -3.29
CA TYR A 115 23.01 14.31 -2.52
C TYR A 115 24.37 14.84 -2.11
N PHE A 116 24.51 16.15 -2.19
CA PHE A 116 25.71 16.87 -1.80
C PHE A 116 25.39 17.95 -0.78
N HIS A 117 26.15 18.03 0.30
CA HIS A 117 26.06 19.10 1.29
C HIS A 117 27.44 19.41 1.89
N THR A 118 27.59 20.59 2.48
CA THR A 118 28.85 21.06 3.07
C THR A 118 28.88 21.01 4.59
N ASP A 119 27.72 20.81 5.23
CA ASP A 119 27.57 20.79 6.69
C ASP A 119 27.44 19.36 7.20
N THR A 120 28.59 18.71 7.39
CA THR A 120 28.70 17.34 7.94
C THR A 120 28.76 17.30 9.46
N ASP A 121 28.60 18.45 10.14
CA ASP A 121 28.67 18.54 11.59
C ASP A 121 27.27 18.64 12.20
N TYR A 122 26.38 19.44 11.58
CA TYR A 122 25.04 19.69 12.09
C TYR A 122 23.93 18.98 11.30
N PHE A 123 24.19 18.50 10.09
CA PHE A 123 23.19 17.89 9.20
C PHE A 123 23.38 16.37 9.00
N THR A 124 23.63 15.65 10.10
CA THR A 124 24.09 14.25 10.11
C THR A 124 23.02 13.21 10.47
N THR A 125 21.75 13.60 10.54
CA THR A 125 20.67 12.67 10.91
C THR A 125 19.53 12.72 9.90
N ARG A 126 18.80 11.61 9.81
CA ARG A 126 17.73 11.42 8.83
C ARG A 126 16.60 12.43 9.01
N GLU A 127 16.29 12.83 10.24
CA GLU A 127 15.19 13.76 10.55
C GLU A 127 15.48 15.18 10.08
N LYS A 128 16.75 15.52 9.87
CA LYS A 128 17.16 16.80 9.30
C LYS A 128 17.09 16.78 7.78
N TRP A 129 17.05 15.60 7.18
CA TRP A 129 17.04 15.44 5.73
C TRP A 129 15.71 15.88 5.11
N ILE A 130 15.77 16.56 3.96
CA ILE A 130 14.57 17.11 3.31
C ILE A 130 13.67 16.04 2.69
N SER A 131 14.25 14.90 2.30
CA SER A 131 13.52 13.85 1.60
C SER A 131 13.14 12.71 2.53
N GLY A 132 11.84 12.39 2.55
CA GLY A 132 11.26 11.32 3.35
C GLY A 132 11.64 9.93 2.83
N PHE A 133 11.45 8.90 3.63
CA PHE A 133 11.72 7.51 3.23
C PHE A 133 10.86 7.03 2.05
N ASN A 134 9.59 7.46 1.99
CA ASN A 134 8.70 7.15 0.86
C ASN A 134 9.11 7.78 -0.47
N GLU A 135 9.97 8.80 -0.44
CA GLU A 135 10.41 9.55 -1.62
C GLU A 135 11.74 9.04 -2.17
N GLN A 136 12.42 8.15 -1.44
CA GLN A 136 13.71 7.64 -1.86
C GLN A 136 13.55 6.67 -3.01
N LEU A 137 14.33 6.91 -4.05
CA LEU A 137 14.34 6.03 -5.21
C LEU A 137 15.21 4.80 -4.90
N PRO A 138 14.74 3.59 -5.21
CA PRO A 138 15.64 2.45 -5.24
C PRO A 138 16.67 2.64 -6.36
N ALA A 139 17.89 2.13 -6.18
CA ALA A 139 18.92 2.20 -7.21
C ALA A 139 18.46 1.49 -8.49
N ILE A 140 17.90 0.29 -8.30
CA ILE A 140 17.26 -0.52 -9.34
C ILE A 140 16.01 -1.15 -8.74
N ALA A 141 14.93 -1.24 -9.50
CA ALA A 141 13.76 -2.03 -9.12
C ALA A 141 13.23 -2.83 -10.30
N PHE A 142 12.77 -4.05 -10.01
CA PHE A 142 12.06 -4.89 -10.95
C PHE A 142 10.60 -4.99 -10.52
N ASP A 143 9.70 -4.56 -11.38
CA ASP A 143 8.26 -4.73 -11.24
C ASP A 143 7.84 -5.92 -12.08
N PHE A 144 7.01 -6.79 -11.51
CA PHE A 144 6.40 -7.90 -12.20
C PHE A 144 4.89 -7.81 -12.00
N GLU A 145 4.17 -7.78 -13.10
CA GLU A 145 2.71 -7.70 -13.13
C GLU A 145 2.18 -8.88 -13.94
N SER A 146 1.08 -9.47 -13.51
CA SER A 146 0.41 -10.54 -14.25
C SER A 146 -1.08 -10.50 -13.99
N TRP A 147 -1.87 -10.92 -14.96
CA TRP A 147 -3.32 -11.01 -14.84
C TRP A 147 -3.83 -12.31 -15.41
N LEU A 148 -4.89 -12.82 -14.82
CA LEU A 148 -5.55 -14.05 -15.23
C LEU A 148 -7.04 -13.75 -15.43
N GLY A 149 -7.45 -13.71 -16.70
CA GLY A 149 -8.78 -13.23 -17.07
C GLY A 149 -9.05 -11.81 -16.55
N ASN A 150 -10.32 -11.46 -16.38
CA ASN A 150 -10.76 -10.14 -15.94
C ASN A 150 -10.81 -9.96 -14.42
N GLY A 151 -10.63 -11.04 -13.67
CA GLY A 151 -10.95 -11.10 -12.23
C GLY A 151 -9.77 -11.21 -11.30
N LEU A 152 -8.53 -11.34 -11.80
CA LEU A 152 -7.34 -11.54 -10.97
C LEU A 152 -6.13 -10.77 -11.51
N TYR A 153 -5.47 -10.04 -10.62
CA TYR A 153 -4.26 -9.27 -10.87
C TYR A 153 -3.22 -9.56 -9.79
N LEU A 154 -1.97 -9.73 -10.21
CA LEU A 154 -0.82 -10.05 -9.39
C LEU A 154 0.24 -8.98 -9.60
N TYR A 155 0.81 -8.48 -8.52
CA TYR A 155 1.88 -7.51 -8.59
C TYR A 155 2.94 -7.79 -7.54
N THR A 156 4.21 -7.62 -7.91
CA THR A 156 5.31 -7.59 -6.97
C THR A 156 6.43 -6.68 -7.45
N ARG A 157 7.05 -5.96 -6.51
CA ARG A 157 8.21 -5.10 -6.76
C ARG A 157 9.41 -5.57 -5.94
N PHE A 158 10.53 -5.78 -6.62
CA PHE A 158 11.82 -6.12 -6.02
C PHE A 158 12.80 -4.96 -6.16
N PRO A 159 12.90 -4.07 -5.17
CA PRO A 159 13.90 -3.02 -5.17
C PRO A 159 15.25 -3.51 -4.65
N ILE A 160 16.31 -2.99 -5.26
CA ILE A 160 17.67 -2.98 -4.74
C ILE A 160 17.91 -1.57 -4.21
N GLN A 161 17.89 -1.42 -2.89
CA GLN A 161 18.00 -0.13 -2.20
C GLN A 161 18.79 -0.25 -0.90
N LEU A 162 19.09 0.90 -0.30
CA LEU A 162 19.72 0.98 1.01
C LEU A 162 18.67 0.79 2.11
N ASN A 163 19.05 0.12 3.19
CA ASN A 163 18.20 -0.06 4.35
C ASN A 163 18.16 1.23 5.17
N ASP A 164 17.00 1.88 5.22
CA ASP A 164 16.88 3.19 5.84
C ASP A 164 17.15 3.22 7.34
N ILE A 165 16.90 2.12 8.07
CA ILE A 165 17.15 2.06 9.52
C ILE A 165 18.65 1.95 9.81
N ILE A 166 19.35 1.05 9.11
CA ILE A 166 20.79 0.85 9.28
C ILE A 166 21.55 2.05 8.72
N TYR A 167 21.09 2.60 7.60
CA TYR A 167 21.73 3.69 6.88
C TYR A 167 21.36 5.09 7.43
N ALA A 168 20.32 5.21 8.28
CA ALA A 168 19.90 6.49 8.89
C ALA A 168 21.05 7.27 9.53
N SER A 169 21.95 6.57 10.23
CA SER A 169 23.11 7.17 10.91
C SER A 169 24.22 7.64 9.96
N LYS A 170 24.15 7.28 8.69
CA LYS A 170 25.13 7.64 7.65
C LYS A 170 24.63 8.77 6.74
N PHE A 171 23.33 9.09 6.78
CA PHE A 171 22.78 10.23 6.04
C PHE A 171 23.44 11.53 6.51
N GLY A 172 24.01 12.26 5.56
CA GLY A 172 24.70 13.52 5.82
C GLY A 172 25.99 13.40 6.65
N SER A 173 26.52 12.18 6.83
CA SER A 173 27.82 11.97 7.50
C SER A 173 29.02 12.29 6.61
N THR A 174 28.80 12.46 5.31
CA THR A 174 29.81 12.75 4.29
C THR A 174 29.26 13.78 3.32
N ASN A 175 30.14 14.60 2.74
CA ASN A 175 29.74 15.64 1.78
C ASN A 175 28.92 15.12 0.60
N PHE A 176 29.08 13.83 0.26
CA PHE A 176 28.32 13.16 -0.77
C PHE A 176 27.72 11.86 -0.22
N ILE A 177 26.46 11.61 -0.55
CA ILE A 177 25.79 10.33 -0.32
C ILE A 177 25.02 9.96 -1.60
N SER A 178 24.83 8.66 -1.84
CA SER A 178 23.99 8.18 -2.94
C SER A 178 23.09 7.04 -2.48
N ASN A 179 22.07 6.73 -3.28
CA ASN A 179 21.22 5.56 -3.08
C ASN A 179 21.82 4.27 -3.67
N ILE A 180 23.00 4.33 -4.29
CA ILE A 180 23.66 3.18 -4.93
C ILE A 180 24.37 2.35 -3.86
N PRO A 181 24.04 1.05 -3.72
CA PRO A 181 24.76 0.16 -2.82
C PRO A 181 26.26 0.15 -3.08
N MET A 182 27.05 0.09 -2.00
CA MET A 182 28.51 0.02 -2.03
C MET A 182 29.23 1.28 -2.52
N VAL A 183 28.52 2.36 -2.85
CA VAL A 183 29.13 3.68 -3.06
C VAL A 183 29.29 4.36 -1.70
N PRO A 184 30.50 4.75 -1.27
CA PRO A 184 30.71 5.36 0.05
C PRO A 184 29.72 6.51 0.33
N PRO A 185 29.17 6.59 1.55
CA PRO A 185 29.49 5.81 2.76
C PRO A 185 28.73 4.46 2.88
N SER A 186 27.98 4.06 1.84
CA SER A 186 27.29 2.77 1.79
C SER A 186 28.28 1.60 1.66
N THR A 187 27.93 0.50 2.31
CA THR A 187 28.62 -0.79 2.28
C THR A 187 27.62 -1.91 1.97
N MET A 188 28.12 -3.12 1.68
CA MET A 188 27.27 -4.30 1.46
C MET A 188 26.28 -4.61 2.58
N LYS A 189 26.59 -4.22 3.83
CA LYS A 189 25.72 -4.46 4.99
C LYS A 189 24.53 -3.50 5.04
N ASP A 190 24.58 -2.43 4.26
CA ASP A 190 23.54 -1.42 4.19
C ASP A 190 22.50 -1.75 3.10
N ILE A 191 22.65 -2.88 2.38
CA ILE A 191 21.64 -3.34 1.42
C ILE A 191 20.39 -3.81 2.18
N ASP A 192 19.24 -3.42 1.67
CA ASP A 192 17.96 -3.78 2.26
C ASP A 192 17.51 -5.20 1.89
N PHE A 193 17.03 -5.94 2.90
CA PHE A 193 16.53 -7.30 2.75
C PHE A 193 15.11 -7.47 3.30
N ASN A 194 14.39 -6.39 3.61
CA ASN A 194 12.99 -6.45 4.05
C ASN A 194 11.97 -6.44 2.89
N PHE A 195 12.46 -6.48 1.65
CA PHE A 195 11.65 -6.58 0.43
C PHE A 195 10.87 -7.91 0.31
N PRO A 196 9.77 -7.95 -0.47
CA PRO A 196 9.18 -6.86 -1.25
C PRO A 196 8.39 -5.88 -0.36
N TYR A 197 8.48 -4.59 -0.67
CA TYR A 197 7.71 -3.52 -0.01
C TYR A 197 6.31 -3.36 -0.58
N ARG A 198 6.13 -3.75 -1.84
CA ARG A 198 4.85 -3.77 -2.53
C ARG A 198 4.71 -5.12 -3.24
N SER A 199 3.75 -5.92 -2.78
CA SER A 199 3.46 -7.23 -3.38
C SER A 199 2.10 -7.71 -2.93
N PHE A 200 1.18 -7.90 -3.86
CA PHE A 200 -0.20 -8.24 -3.52
C PHE A 200 -0.87 -9.04 -4.63
N ILE A 201 -1.99 -9.63 -4.24
CA ILE A 201 -2.97 -10.24 -5.13
C ILE A 201 -4.24 -9.41 -5.01
N SER A 202 -4.83 -9.05 -6.14
CA SER A 202 -6.07 -8.30 -6.25
C SER A 202 -7.05 -9.09 -7.10
N PHE A 203 -8.26 -9.32 -6.61
CA PHE A 203 -9.30 -10.02 -7.36
C PHE A 203 -10.68 -9.45 -7.08
N GLY A 204 -11.56 -9.50 -8.07
CA GLY A 204 -12.83 -8.81 -7.98
C GLY A 204 -13.65 -8.85 -9.25
N GLY A 205 -14.60 -7.91 -9.34
CA GLY A 205 -15.43 -7.67 -10.51
C GLY A 205 -15.82 -6.20 -10.60
N ASP A 206 -16.88 -5.90 -11.36
CA ASP A 206 -17.22 -4.52 -11.75
C ASP A 206 -17.53 -3.57 -10.57
N TRP A 207 -17.98 -4.11 -9.44
CA TRP A 207 -18.49 -3.33 -8.29
C TRP A 207 -17.87 -3.74 -6.95
N TRP A 208 -16.87 -4.62 -6.96
CA TRP A 208 -16.17 -5.05 -5.74
C TRP A 208 -14.76 -5.51 -6.04
N ASN A 209 -13.90 -5.41 -5.03
CA ASN A 209 -12.52 -5.87 -5.08
C ASN A 209 -12.06 -6.38 -3.72
N VAL A 210 -11.18 -7.38 -3.73
CA VAL A 210 -10.43 -7.86 -2.57
C VAL A 210 -8.96 -7.84 -2.91
N GLU A 211 -8.17 -7.27 -2.00
CA GLU A 211 -6.73 -7.14 -2.10
C GLU A 211 -6.08 -7.75 -0.85
N VAL A 212 -5.06 -8.60 -1.04
CA VAL A 212 -4.30 -9.21 0.04
C VAL A 212 -2.81 -9.11 -0.28
N GLY A 213 -2.02 -8.58 0.66
CA GLY A 213 -0.57 -8.48 0.50
C GLY A 213 0.05 -7.30 1.22
N ARG A 214 1.09 -6.72 0.61
CA ARG A 214 1.81 -5.52 1.07
C ARG A 214 1.57 -4.38 0.11
N GLU A 215 1.04 -3.28 0.64
CA GLU A 215 0.78 -2.06 -0.12
C GLU A 215 0.59 -0.87 0.84
N ARG A 216 0.73 0.35 0.31
CA ARG A 216 0.50 1.61 1.04
C ARG A 216 -0.96 2.02 0.98
N LEU A 217 -1.47 2.60 2.06
CA LEU A 217 -2.85 3.07 2.16
C LEU A 217 -2.89 4.51 2.68
N SER A 218 -3.97 5.21 2.36
CA SER A 218 -4.24 6.54 2.90
C SER A 218 -5.75 6.76 2.92
N TRP A 219 -6.28 7.13 4.09
CA TRP A 219 -7.72 7.33 4.31
C TRP A 219 -8.01 8.79 4.67
N GLY A 220 -8.36 9.55 3.65
CA GLY A 220 -8.75 10.96 3.76
C GLY A 220 -8.19 11.81 2.63
N LEU A 221 -8.54 13.09 2.69
CA LEU A 221 -8.16 14.11 1.71
C LEU A 221 -7.12 15.08 2.28
N GLY A 222 -6.49 14.74 3.41
CA GLY A 222 -5.51 15.61 4.03
C GLY A 222 -4.19 15.61 3.27
N GLU A 223 -3.77 16.79 2.81
CA GLU A 223 -2.48 16.99 2.12
C GLU A 223 -1.29 16.89 3.07
N THR A 224 -1.46 17.32 4.33
CA THR A 224 -0.42 17.24 5.37
C THR A 224 -0.44 15.92 6.14
N GLY A 225 -1.35 15.01 5.80
CA GLY A 225 -1.58 13.74 6.49
C GLY A 225 -3.03 13.52 6.88
N ASN A 226 -3.32 12.27 7.25
CA ASN A 226 -4.64 11.80 7.65
C ASN A 226 -4.60 11.24 9.07
N LEU A 227 -5.71 11.40 9.81
CA LEU A 227 -5.77 11.07 11.25
C LEU A 227 -5.88 9.57 11.56
N ILE A 228 -6.49 8.77 10.67
CA ILE A 228 -6.75 7.35 10.92
C ILE A 228 -5.69 6.48 10.24
N ILE A 229 -5.53 6.62 8.91
CA ILE A 229 -4.48 5.97 8.13
C ILE A 229 -3.85 7.03 7.25
N GLY A 230 -2.60 7.36 7.52
CA GLY A 230 -1.78 8.23 6.68
C GLY A 230 -0.86 7.44 5.77
N ASP A 231 -0.28 8.13 4.80
CA ASP A 231 0.67 7.60 3.82
C ASP A 231 2.12 7.46 4.35
N HIS A 232 2.32 7.73 5.64
CA HIS A 232 3.60 7.78 6.34
C HIS A 232 4.19 6.41 6.72
N VAL A 233 3.55 5.30 6.33
CA VAL A 233 4.10 3.95 6.53
C VAL A 233 4.53 3.39 5.18
N GLU A 234 5.66 2.68 5.16
CA GLU A 234 6.24 2.11 3.93
C GLU A 234 5.31 1.08 3.29
N TYR A 235 4.62 0.29 4.11
CA TYR A 235 3.59 -0.65 3.68
C TYR A 235 2.76 -1.12 4.88
N HIS A 236 1.54 -1.56 4.59
CA HIS A 236 0.75 -2.40 5.47
C HIS A 236 0.80 -3.83 4.96
N ASN A 237 1.04 -4.82 5.84
CA ASN A 237 0.59 -6.18 5.55
C ASN A 237 -0.92 -6.17 5.75
N MET A 238 -1.71 -6.47 4.72
CA MET A 238 -3.12 -6.18 4.76
C MET A 238 -4.01 -7.16 4.01
N ALA A 239 -5.28 -7.11 4.40
CA ALA A 239 -6.42 -7.55 3.61
C ALA A 239 -7.40 -6.38 3.51
N LYS A 240 -7.84 -6.06 2.29
CA LYS A 240 -8.79 -4.99 2.00
C LYS A 240 -9.92 -5.56 1.17
N ALA A 241 -11.15 -5.25 1.51
CA ALA A 241 -12.32 -5.57 0.71
C ALA A 241 -13.11 -4.29 0.46
N THR A 242 -13.43 -4.03 -0.80
CA THR A 242 -14.09 -2.81 -1.22
C THR A 242 -15.30 -3.17 -2.07
N ALA A 243 -16.43 -2.52 -1.81
CA ALA A 243 -17.60 -2.53 -2.68
C ALA A 243 -17.92 -1.08 -3.06
N TYR A 244 -18.15 -0.81 -4.35
CA TYR A 244 -18.24 0.56 -4.84
C TYR A 244 -19.29 0.70 -5.95
N SER A 245 -19.84 1.91 -6.04
CA SER A 245 -20.83 2.34 -7.00
C SER A 245 -20.70 3.85 -7.23
N ARG A 246 -21.50 4.40 -8.15
CA ARG A 246 -21.46 5.84 -8.48
C ARG A 246 -21.64 6.74 -7.25
N ASN A 247 -22.48 6.35 -6.30
CA ASN A 247 -22.88 7.22 -5.17
C ASN A 247 -22.45 6.70 -3.80
N PHE A 248 -21.88 5.50 -3.74
CA PHE A 248 -21.53 4.85 -2.49
C PHE A 248 -20.30 3.97 -2.63
N LYS A 249 -19.42 3.99 -1.63
CA LYS A 249 -18.32 3.05 -1.46
C LYS A 249 -18.24 2.60 -0.01
N TYR A 250 -17.99 1.32 0.16
CA TYR A 250 -17.65 0.70 1.43
C TYR A 250 -16.27 0.06 1.32
N THR A 251 -15.42 0.30 2.32
CA THR A 251 -14.11 -0.33 2.45
C THR A 251 -13.99 -0.98 3.83
N PHE A 252 -13.75 -2.28 3.83
CA PHE A 252 -13.20 -3.01 4.97
C PHE A 252 -11.69 -3.11 4.82
N PHE A 253 -10.97 -2.92 5.91
CA PHE A 253 -9.52 -3.01 5.93
C PHE A 253 -9.03 -3.67 7.21
N ALA A 254 -8.10 -4.60 7.06
CA ALA A 254 -7.36 -5.23 8.14
C ALA A 254 -5.85 -5.03 7.89
N SER A 255 -5.17 -4.30 8.76
CA SER A 255 -3.70 -4.19 8.76
C SER A 255 -3.11 -5.05 9.86
N PHE A 256 -2.24 -5.99 9.49
CA PHE A 256 -1.63 -6.95 10.41
C PHE A 256 -0.28 -6.47 10.93
N PHE A 257 -0.11 -6.57 12.26
CA PHE A 257 1.11 -6.25 12.97
C PHE A 257 1.54 -7.44 13.85
N PRO A 258 2.84 -7.62 14.11
CA PRO A 258 3.27 -8.60 15.10
C PRO A 258 2.70 -8.21 16.47
N HIS A 259 2.08 -9.16 17.17
CA HIS A 259 1.48 -8.89 18.47
C HIS A 259 2.54 -8.39 19.47
N PRO A 260 2.25 -7.38 20.33
CA PRO A 260 3.22 -6.78 21.26
C PRO A 260 3.98 -7.78 22.14
N GLN A 261 3.35 -8.91 22.48
CA GLN A 261 3.99 -10.00 23.24
C GLN A 261 5.24 -10.60 22.56
N ASN A 262 5.41 -10.40 21.26
CA ASN A 262 6.59 -10.87 20.53
C ASN A 262 7.78 -9.89 20.62
N TYR A 263 7.58 -8.69 21.19
CA TYR A 263 8.65 -7.70 21.40
C TYR A 263 9.03 -7.60 22.88
N TYR A 264 8.05 -7.72 23.77
CA TYR A 264 8.22 -7.50 25.21
C TYR A 264 8.14 -8.81 25.98
N LYS A 265 9.14 -9.07 26.83
CA LYS A 265 9.03 -10.08 27.90
C LYS A 265 8.56 -9.40 29.17
N TYR A 266 7.54 -9.98 29.80
CA TYR A 266 7.25 -9.69 31.21
C TYR A 266 8.33 -10.36 32.06
N VAL A 267 9.11 -9.57 32.77
CA VAL A 267 10.05 -10.09 33.77
C VAL A 267 9.36 -10.01 35.12
N ASP A 268 8.75 -11.13 35.52
CA ASP A 268 8.24 -11.31 36.87
C ASP A 268 9.41 -11.58 37.83
N LYS A 269 9.68 -10.63 38.72
CA LYS A 269 10.21 -10.94 40.06
C LYS A 269 9.42 -10.10 41.06
N ASP A 270 8.47 -10.75 41.73
CA ASP A 270 7.64 -10.27 42.85
C ASP A 270 6.19 -9.89 42.49
N PRO A 271 5.18 -10.65 42.99
CA PRO A 271 3.74 -10.35 42.87
C PRO A 271 3.30 -8.97 43.40
N ALA A 272 4.14 -8.29 44.18
CA ALA A 272 3.85 -6.96 44.73
C ALA A 272 4.35 -5.79 43.85
N SER A 273 5.10 -6.08 42.78
CA SER A 273 5.61 -5.05 41.86
C SER A 273 4.86 -5.14 40.53
N ASN A 274 4.29 -4.03 40.05
CA ASN A 274 3.86 -3.92 38.66
C ASN A 274 5.11 -4.12 37.79
N GLY A 275 5.33 -5.35 37.33
CA GLY A 275 6.52 -5.75 36.57
C GLY A 275 6.75 -4.83 35.37
N TYR A 276 8.01 -4.57 35.06
CA TYR A 276 8.38 -3.77 33.90
C TYR A 276 8.58 -4.66 32.68
N MET A 277 8.07 -4.23 31.53
CA MET A 277 8.35 -4.88 30.26
C MET A 277 9.81 -4.67 29.88
N VAL A 278 10.55 -5.75 29.68
CA VAL A 278 11.93 -5.70 29.20
C VAL A 278 11.93 -6.13 27.74
N ASN A 279 12.66 -5.41 26.89
CA ASN A 279 12.80 -5.74 25.47
C ASN A 279 13.41 -7.14 25.35
N GLY A 280 12.61 -8.10 24.90
CA GLY A 280 12.71 -9.47 25.41
C GLY A 280 12.75 -10.58 24.38
N VAL A 281 12.42 -10.33 23.11
CA VAL A 281 12.59 -11.35 22.07
C VAL A 281 13.08 -10.66 20.80
N GLY A 282 14.39 -10.73 20.55
CA GLY A 282 14.89 -10.60 19.19
C GLY A 282 14.43 -11.84 18.44
N ALA A 283 13.26 -11.79 17.80
CA ALA A 283 12.71 -12.90 17.05
C ALA A 283 13.61 -13.13 15.83
N GLY A 284 14.51 -14.12 15.93
CA GLY A 284 15.16 -14.66 14.75
C GLY A 284 14.11 -15.33 13.85
N GLN A 285 14.48 -15.64 12.61
CA GLN A 285 13.61 -16.38 11.67
C GLN A 285 13.17 -17.78 12.18
N SER A 286 13.60 -18.21 13.37
CA SER A 286 13.31 -19.50 14.00
C SER A 286 12.15 -19.48 14.99
N ASP A 287 11.71 -18.30 15.44
CA ASP A 287 10.70 -18.18 16.49
C ASP A 287 9.31 -17.98 15.90
N TYR A 288 8.31 -18.68 16.46
CA TYR A 288 6.91 -18.51 16.06
C TYR A 288 6.37 -17.19 16.60
N LEU A 289 5.77 -16.38 15.72
CA LEU A 289 4.96 -15.25 16.14
C LEU A 289 3.66 -15.78 16.74
N ASN A 290 3.37 -15.38 17.98
CA ASN A 290 2.12 -15.71 18.65
C ASN A 290 1.24 -14.48 18.78
N GLY A 291 -0.07 -14.69 18.81
CA GLY A 291 -1.09 -13.65 18.94
C GLY A 291 -1.38 -12.95 17.62
N ILE A 292 -2.61 -12.43 17.50
CA ILE A 292 -3.04 -11.58 16.40
C ILE A 292 -3.06 -10.14 16.91
N SER A 293 -2.44 -9.23 16.18
CA SER A 293 -2.66 -7.80 16.33
C SER A 293 -2.97 -7.21 14.96
N MET A 294 -4.11 -6.54 14.85
CA MET A 294 -4.48 -5.89 13.61
C MET A 294 -5.31 -4.64 13.84
N PHE A 295 -5.09 -3.63 13.01
CA PHE A 295 -6.05 -2.55 12.86
C PHE A 295 -7.19 -3.04 11.97
N LEU A 296 -8.42 -3.02 12.47
CA LEU A 296 -9.63 -3.26 11.68
C LEU A 296 -10.33 -1.92 11.45
N GLY A 297 -10.72 -1.64 10.21
CA GLY A 297 -11.41 -0.41 9.85
C GLY A 297 -12.59 -0.67 8.93
N HIS A 298 -13.71 -0.01 9.21
CA HIS A 298 -14.84 0.13 8.31
C HIS A 298 -14.94 1.58 7.85
N ARG A 299 -15.06 1.78 6.55
CA ARG A 299 -15.22 3.11 5.96
C ARG A 299 -16.37 3.12 4.98
N PHE A 300 -17.20 4.13 5.13
CA PHE A 300 -18.35 4.38 4.27
C PHE A 300 -18.21 5.76 3.64
N GLU A 301 -18.37 5.84 2.32
CA GLU A 301 -18.29 7.08 1.55
C GLU A 301 -19.56 7.24 0.72
N TRP A 302 -20.27 8.34 0.89
CA TRP A 302 -21.46 8.70 0.12
C TRP A 302 -21.24 9.96 -0.70
N ARG A 303 -21.83 9.98 -1.90
CA ARG A 303 -21.91 11.17 -2.76
C ARG A 303 -23.37 11.57 -2.94
N MET A 304 -23.71 12.71 -2.38
CA MET A 304 -25.07 13.27 -2.33
C MET A 304 -25.23 14.46 -3.27
N PHE A 305 -26.48 14.82 -3.54
CA PHE A 305 -26.85 16.01 -4.33
C PHE A 305 -26.14 16.08 -5.68
N SER A 306 -26.28 15.04 -6.50
CA SER A 306 -25.60 14.94 -7.81
C SER A 306 -24.07 15.08 -7.72
N GLY A 307 -23.49 14.53 -6.65
CA GLY A 307 -22.05 14.53 -6.43
C GLY A 307 -21.49 15.84 -5.91
N LYS A 308 -22.32 16.76 -5.38
CA LYS A 308 -21.87 18.05 -4.82
C LYS A 308 -21.43 17.96 -3.36
N LEU A 309 -21.92 16.97 -2.61
CA LEU A 309 -21.52 16.74 -1.23
C LEU A 309 -20.98 15.32 -1.06
N GLY A 310 -19.78 15.19 -0.50
CA GLY A 310 -19.22 13.93 -0.03
C GLY A 310 -19.39 13.82 1.49
N LEU A 311 -19.91 12.69 1.98
CA LEU A 311 -19.90 12.34 3.39
C LEU A 311 -19.08 11.07 3.57
N VAL A 312 -18.17 11.08 4.54
CA VAL A 312 -17.32 9.96 4.86
C VAL A 312 -17.41 9.69 6.35
N ILE A 313 -17.65 8.43 6.69
CA ILE A 313 -17.60 7.94 8.07
C ILE A 313 -16.57 6.83 8.12
N THR A 314 -15.69 6.87 9.11
CA THR A 314 -14.69 5.83 9.34
C THR A 314 -14.68 5.50 10.81
N GLU A 315 -14.68 4.21 11.08
CA GLU A 315 -14.64 3.63 12.41
C GLU A 315 -13.56 2.55 12.38
N GLY A 316 -12.79 2.43 13.46
CA GLY A 316 -11.67 1.49 13.48
C GLY A 316 -11.21 1.15 14.89
N ILE A 317 -10.67 -0.06 15.03
CA ILE A 317 -10.10 -0.56 16.29
C ILE A 317 -8.76 -1.22 16.08
N MET A 318 -7.96 -1.23 17.16
CA MET A 318 -6.88 -2.19 17.31
C MET A 318 -7.44 -3.47 17.92
N TYR A 319 -7.63 -4.49 17.08
CA TYR A 319 -7.99 -5.83 17.53
C TYR A 319 -6.74 -6.58 17.99
N MET A 320 -6.83 -7.23 19.15
CA MET A 320 -5.77 -8.08 19.67
C MET A 320 -6.32 -9.37 20.27
N SER A 321 -5.69 -10.50 19.95
CA SER A 321 -5.94 -11.80 20.58
C SER A 321 -4.59 -12.44 20.92
N LYS A 322 -4.45 -12.94 22.16
CA LYS A 322 -3.24 -13.66 22.59
C LYS A 322 -3.17 -15.09 22.06
N ASP A 323 -4.32 -15.69 21.78
CA ASP A 323 -4.48 -17.11 21.45
C ASP A 323 -4.69 -17.39 19.95
N ASN A 324 -4.38 -16.41 19.09
CA ASN A 324 -4.52 -16.50 17.63
C ASN A 324 -5.96 -16.73 17.14
N LYS A 325 -6.96 -16.29 17.89
CA LYS A 325 -8.37 -16.39 17.50
C LYS A 325 -8.88 -15.07 16.97
N ILE A 326 -9.78 -15.14 16.00
CA ILE A 326 -10.55 -14.00 15.50
C ILE A 326 -11.97 -14.15 16.01
N ASP A 327 -12.44 -13.14 16.72
CA ASP A 327 -13.85 -13.00 17.06
C ASP A 327 -14.58 -12.37 15.87
N LEU A 328 -15.48 -13.14 15.25
CA LEU A 328 -16.25 -12.70 14.08
C LEU A 328 -17.16 -11.51 14.38
N ILE A 329 -17.53 -11.28 15.65
CA ILE A 329 -18.29 -10.09 16.05
C ILE A 329 -17.48 -8.84 15.75
N SER A 330 -16.15 -8.91 15.89
CA SER A 330 -15.25 -7.79 15.58
C SER A 330 -15.16 -7.45 14.09
N LEU A 331 -15.77 -8.24 13.20
CA LEU A 331 -15.84 -7.97 11.75
C LEU A 331 -17.17 -7.33 11.32
N ASN A 332 -18.09 -7.07 12.26
CA ASN A 332 -19.41 -6.55 11.94
C ASN A 332 -19.35 -5.07 11.51
N PRO A 333 -19.70 -4.73 10.24
CA PRO A 333 -19.59 -3.38 9.72
C PRO A 333 -20.59 -2.37 10.29
N ALA A 334 -21.65 -2.86 10.95
CA ALA A 334 -22.64 -2.02 11.61
C ALA A 334 -22.34 -1.84 13.11
N MET A 335 -21.31 -2.51 13.62
CA MET A 335 -20.94 -2.39 15.02
C MET A 335 -20.08 -1.15 15.22
N PHE A 336 -20.54 -0.26 16.10
CA PHE A 336 -19.69 0.78 16.66
C PHE A 336 -18.89 0.14 17.79
N TRP A 337 -17.56 0.16 17.72
CA TRP A 337 -16.72 -0.50 18.70
C TRP A 337 -16.64 0.35 19.99
N HIS A 338 -17.72 0.30 20.77
CA HIS A 338 -17.78 0.89 22.09
C HIS A 338 -18.18 -0.17 23.11
N ASN A 339 -17.19 -0.57 23.91
CA ASN A 339 -17.37 -1.29 25.16
C ASN A 339 -18.32 -2.51 25.08
N ASN A 340 -17.92 -3.56 24.37
CA ASN A 340 -18.68 -4.81 24.22
C ASN A 340 -18.67 -5.71 25.48
N TYR A 341 -18.44 -5.17 26.69
CA TYR A 341 -18.63 -5.93 27.92
C TYR A 341 -20.13 -6.02 28.22
N THR A 342 -20.77 -7.10 27.74
CA THR A 342 -22.03 -7.61 28.28
C THR A 342 -21.80 -8.94 28.97
#